data_AF-A0A527ZBC6-F1
#
_entry.id   AF-A0A527ZBC6-F1
#
_cell.length_a   1.000
_cell.length_b   1.000
_cell.length_c   1.000
_cell.angle_alpha   90.00
_cell.angle_beta   90.00
_cell.angle_gamma   90.00
#
_symmetry.space_group_name_H-M   'P 1'
#
loop_
_entity.id
_entity.type
_entity.pdbx_description
1 polymer ?
#
loop_
_entity_poly.entity_id
_entity_poly.type
_entity_poly.pdbx_seq_one_letter_code
_entity_poly.pdbx_strand_id
1 'polypeptide(L)' 'VPYNEAIDPETVAATLKAHPEITIVSVCHHDTPSGTINPIDAIGALVSAHGAYLIVDAVSSFGGMKTHPEDCKADI' A
#
# COMPACT_ATOMS: atom_id res chain seq x y z
N VAL A 1 -6.05 -5.58 9.25
CA VAL A 1 -6.49 -6.90 8.73
C VAL A 1 -5.94 -8.00 9.63
N PRO A 2 -6.52 -9.21 9.64
CA PRO A 2 -5.95 -10.37 10.35
C PRO A 2 -4.51 -10.70 9.93
N TYR A 3 -3.79 -11.47 10.74
CA TYR A 3 -2.34 -11.71 10.60
C TYR A 3 -1.90 -12.27 9.24
N ASN A 4 -2.74 -13.09 8.62
CA ASN A 4 -2.45 -13.84 7.39
C ASN A 4 -3.35 -13.43 6.23
N GLU A 5 -3.88 -12.20 6.26
CA GLU A 5 -4.74 -11.65 5.22
C GLU A 5 -4.12 -10.38 4.63
N ALA A 6 -4.18 -10.26 3.31
CA ALA A 6 -3.76 -9.06 2.62
C ALA A 6 -4.76 -7.91 2.87
N ILE A 7 -4.26 -6.68 2.77
CA ILE A 7 -5.11 -5.49 2.80
C ILE A 7 -6.07 -5.51 1.62
N ASP A 8 -7.37 -5.41 1.90
CA ASP A 8 -8.41 -5.20 0.90
C ASP A 8 -8.42 -3.74 0.42
N PRO A 9 -8.16 -3.48 -0.89
CA PRO A 9 -8.18 -2.12 -1.44
C PRO A 9 -9.53 -1.40 -1.27
N GLU A 10 -10.66 -2.12 -1.24
CA GLU A 10 -11.97 -1.48 -1.07
C GLU A 10 -12.12 -0.86 0.32
N THR A 11 -11.56 -1.54 1.33
CA THR A 11 -11.48 -0.98 2.69
C THR A 11 -10.64 0.30 2.72
N VAL A 12 -9.51 0.32 1.99
CA VAL A 12 -8.66 1.53 1.87
C VAL A 12 -9.42 2.68 1.20
N ALA A 13 -10.12 2.40 0.09
CA ALA A 13 -10.91 3.39 -0.63
C ALA A 13 -12.01 4.00 0.27
N ALA A 14 -12.71 3.16 1.03
CA ALA A 14 -13.74 3.60 1.98
C ALA A 14 -13.15 4.48 3.09
N THR A 15 -11.99 4.10 3.65
CA THR A 15 -11.30 4.89 4.67
C THR A 15 -10.87 6.26 4.14
N LEU A 16 -10.20 6.31 2.99
CA LEU A 16 -9.78 7.57 2.36
C LEU A 16 -10.98 8.47 2.06
N LYS A 17 -12.09 7.92 1.59
CA LYS A 17 -13.32 8.69 1.36
C LYS A 17 -13.91 9.26 2.66
N ALA A 18 -13.88 8.50 3.75
CA ALA A 18 -14.40 8.94 5.04
C ALA A 18 -13.50 9.97 5.74
N HIS A 19 -12.21 9.99 5.39
CA HIS A 19 -11.18 10.82 6.02
C HIS A 19 -10.41 11.65 4.97
N PRO A 20 -11.03 12.72 4.42
CA PRO A 20 -10.39 13.59 3.42
C PRO A 20 -9.17 14.36 3.95
N GLU A 21 -8.94 14.37 5.26
CA GLU A 21 -7.78 14.98 5.90
C GLU A 21 -6.49 14.15 5.81
N ILE A 22 -6.58 12.88 5.38
CA ILE A 22 -5.40 12.01 5.26
C ILE A 22 -4.49 12.52 4.16
N THR A 23 -3.24 12.80 4.52
CA THR A 23 -2.22 13.32 3.59
C THR A 23 -1.06 12.35 3.36
N ILE A 24 -0.95 11.29 4.16
CA ILE A 24 0.12 10.30 4.09
C ILE A 24 -0.47 8.92 4.37
N VAL A 25 -0.10 7.93 3.55
CA VAL A 25 -0.39 6.52 3.73
C VAL A 25 0.91 5.74 3.69
N SER A 26 1.10 4.81 4.62
CA SER A 26 2.23 3.88 4.63
C SER A 26 1.75 2.44 4.58
N VAL A 27 2.48 1.59 3.85
CA VAL A 27 2.13 0.17 3.69
C VAL A 27 3.39 -0.70 3.53
N CYS A 28 3.43 -1.87 4.17
CA CYS A 28 4.44 -2.89 3.87
C CYS A 28 4.00 -3.69 2.64
N HIS A 29 4.84 -3.80 1.62
CA HIS A 29 4.55 -4.65 0.46
C HIS A 29 4.57 -6.13 0.86
N HIS A 30 5.63 -6.58 1.52
CA HIS A 30 5.77 -7.93 2.02
C HIS A 30 5.88 -7.91 3.55
N ASP A 31 4.84 -8.40 4.22
CA ASP A 31 4.82 -8.55 5.67
C ASP A 31 5.61 -9.80 6.08
N THR A 32 6.90 -9.60 6.34
CA THR A 32 7.88 -10.67 6.55
C THR A 32 7.47 -11.76 7.55
N PRO A 33 6.89 -11.46 8.73
CA PRO A 33 6.49 -12.48 9.69
C PRO A 33 5.37 -13.40 9.17
N SER A 34 4.41 -12.85 8.43
CA SER A 34 3.26 -13.60 7.92
C SER A 34 3.49 -14.19 6.53
N GLY A 35 4.45 -13.62 5.79
CA GLY A 35 4.64 -13.90 4.36
C GLY A 35 3.59 -13.25 3.46
N THR A 36 2.74 -12.38 4.01
CA THR A 36 1.61 -11.78 3.28
C THR A 36 2.11 -10.72 2.31
N ILE A 37 1.57 -10.73 1.09
CA ILE A 37 1.85 -9.73 0.07
C ILE A 37 0.65 -8.79 -0.06
N ASN A 38 0.85 -7.51 0.24
CA ASN A 38 -0.18 -6.50 0.12
C ASN A 38 -0.25 -5.94 -1.32
N PRO A 39 -1.44 -5.63 -1.83
CA PRO A 39 -1.63 -5.18 -3.22
C PRO A 39 -1.25 -3.70 -3.41
N ILE A 40 0.05 -3.39 -3.31
CA ILE A 40 0.55 -2.00 -3.34
C ILE A 40 0.19 -1.24 -4.64
N ASP A 41 0.07 -1.91 -5.78
CA ASP A 41 -0.34 -1.28 -7.04
C ASP A 41 -1.78 -0.74 -6.96
N ALA A 42 -2.69 -1.51 -6.36
CA ALA A 42 -4.08 -1.11 -6.17
C ALA A 42 -4.21 -0.03 -5.09
N ILE A 43 -3.50 -0.20 -3.97
CA ILE A 43 -3.50 0.78 -2.88
C ILE A 43 -2.96 2.12 -3.37
N GLY A 44 -1.86 2.11 -4.11
CA GLY A 44 -1.26 3.35 -4.60
C GLY A 44 -2.09 4.08 -5.64
N ALA A 45 -2.84 3.37 -6.48
CA ALA A 45 -3.83 4.02 -7.35
C ALA A 45 -4.87 4.82 -6.53
N LEU A 46 -5.35 4.26 -5.42
CA LEU A 46 -6.31 4.92 -4.53
C LEU A 46 -5.70 6.11 -3.79
N VAL A 47 -4.49 5.94 -3.23
CA VAL A 47 -3.78 6.99 -2.48
C VAL A 47 -3.45 8.18 -3.39
N SER A 48 -2.96 7.90 -4.61
CA SER A 48 -2.69 8.93 -5.61
C SER A 48 -3.97 9.65 -6.05
N ALA A 49 -5.08 8.92 -6.27
CA ALA A 49 -6.37 9.54 -6.60
C ALA A 49 -6.92 10.41 -5.46
N HIS A 50 -6.61 10.07 -4.21
CA HIS A 50 -6.95 10.86 -3.04
C HIS A 50 -6.08 12.12 -2.89
N GLY A 51 -4.89 12.16 -3.52
CA GLY A 51 -3.94 13.26 -3.39
C GLY A 51 -3.06 13.19 -2.14
N ALA A 52 -2.95 12.01 -1.53
CA ALA A 52 -2.03 11.75 -0.41
C ALA A 52 -0.70 11.17 -0.92
N TYR A 53 0.34 11.29 -0.09
CA TYR A 53 1.63 10.64 -0.34
C TYR A 53 1.58 9.16 0.06
N LEU A 54 2.23 8.30 -0.73
CA LEU A 54 2.40 6.88 -0.43
C LEU A 54 3.85 6.56 -0.06
N ILE A 55 4.02 5.89 1.08
CA ILE A 55 5.29 5.29 1.52
C ILE A 55 5.16 3.77 1.45
N VAL A 56 6.07 3.10 0.74
CA VAL A 56 6.07 1.63 0.65
C VAL A 56 7.29 1.05 1.35
N ASP A 57 7.06 0.31 2.43
CA ASP A 57 8.09 -0.56 2.98
C ASP A 57 8.25 -1.80 2.08
N ALA A 58 9.30 -1.77 1.27
CA ALA A 58 9.67 -2.83 0.35
C ALA A 58 10.88 -3.66 0.83
N VAL A 59 11.31 -3.56 2.10
CA VAL A 59 12.59 -4.13 2.59
C VAL A 59 12.76 -5.61 2.24
N SER A 60 11.70 -6.41 2.39
CA SER A 60 11.73 -7.87 2.17
C SER A 60 11.17 -8.29 0.80
N SER A 61 10.91 -7.35 -0.12
CA SER A 61 10.38 -7.63 -1.47
C SER A 61 11.23 -7.05 -2.59
N PHE A 62 11.88 -5.91 -2.37
CA PHE A 62 12.68 -5.22 -3.37
C PHE A 62 13.85 -6.08 -3.86
N GLY A 63 14.02 -6.17 -5.18
CA GLY A 63 15.03 -7.03 -5.82
C GLY A 63 14.68 -8.53 -5.88
N GLY A 64 13.65 -8.98 -5.17
CA GLY A 64 13.17 -10.37 -5.18
C GLY A 64 11.81 -10.57 -5.84
N MET A 65 11.01 -9.50 -5.96
CA MET A 65 9.64 -9.53 -6.49
C MET A 65 9.37 -8.31 -7.36
N LYS A 66 8.29 -8.37 -8.17
CA LYS A 66 7.79 -7.19 -8.90
C LYS A 66 7.37 -6.11 -7.90
N THR A 67 8.24 -5.12 -7.73
CA THR A 67 8.06 -3.99 -6.81
C THR A 67 8.73 -2.78 -7.44
N HIS A 68 7.97 -1.93 -8.12
CA HIS A 68 8.52 -0.75 -8.80
C HIS A 68 7.78 0.52 -8.35
N PRO A 69 8.47 1.58 -7.93
CA PRO A 69 7.82 2.80 -7.43
C PRO A 69 6.83 3.42 -8.40
N GLU A 70 7.10 3.36 -9.71
CA GLU A 70 6.18 3.90 -10.73
C GLU A 70 4.88 3.08 -10.87
N ASP A 71 4.96 1.76 -10.69
CA ASP A 71 3.79 0.87 -10.80
C ASP A 71 2.82 1.11 -9.65
N CYS A 72 3.37 1.19 -8.42
CA CYS A 72 2.59 1.40 -7.21
C CYS A 72 2.43 2.87 -6.82
N LYS A 73 2.97 3.83 -7.59
CA LYS A 73 2.90 5.26 -7.29
C LYS A 73 3.45 5.62 -5.90
N ALA A 74 4.52 4.93 -5.49
CA ALA A 74 5.19 5.25 -4.23
C ALA A 74 6.00 6.55 -4.37
N ASP A 75 5.84 7.44 -3.40
CA ASP A 75 6.63 8.67 -3.28
C ASP A 75 7.92 8.43 -2.49
N ILE A 76 7.91 7.42 -1.62
CA ILE A 76 9.05 6.96 -0.79
C ILE A 76 9.09 5.44 -0.78
#